data_AF-A0A0J6XXH7-F1
#
_entry.id   AF-A0A0J6XXH7-F1
#
_cell.length_a   1.000
_cell.length_b   1.000
_cell.length_c   1.000
_cell.angle_alpha   90.00
_cell.angle_beta   90.00
_cell.angle_gamma   90.00
#
_symmetry.space_group_name_H-M   'P 1'
#
loop_
_entity.id
_entity.type
_entity.pdbx_description
1 polymer ?
#
loop_
_entity_poly.entity_id
_entity_poly.type
_entity_poly.pdbx_seq_one_letter_code
_entity_poly.pdbx_strand_id
1 'polypeptide(L)'
;MRFGEQLRSSLVKEYYWYYIAYDDLKEALKTDYETAPTPQNPNPKRKPWSEEDEKRFVALLESELDKVSTFQKVKSDEIVRRIKASELEVNDVVSRLDQTGGQPAGAARASGAPTDADFLLLEEDLSDIIADVHDLAKYTKLNYTGFQKIIKKHDKQTKWYLKPVFATRLKAKPFFKDNYDAFVVKLSKLYDLVRTKGNPVKGDSAAGGSQQNFIRETTKYWVHPDNITELKLIILKHLPVLVFNPTKEFEERDAAISSIYYDNPDTWELYMGRLKKTEGAEAIRLRWYGGMENEQIFVERKTHREDWTGEKSVKARFPMKEKHVNAYLSGKMTVESIFEKLRKEGKKSEKQIADWEQLAREIQYRVITRKLVPVTRTFYHRTAFQLPGDARVRISLDTELTMVREDNLDDRRRAGDSRRRMDIGVD
;
A
#
# COMPACT_ATOMS: atom_id res chain seq x y z
N MET A 1 -26.55 5.17 10.94
CA MET A 1 -26.23 4.66 12.30
C MET A 1 -25.56 5.77 13.12
N ARG A 2 -25.88 5.85 14.42
CA ARG A 2 -25.22 6.79 15.34
C ARG A 2 -23.82 6.24 15.63
N PHE A 3 -22.79 7.07 15.48
CA PHE A 3 -21.40 6.60 15.63
C PHE A 3 -21.09 6.01 17.02
N GLY A 4 -21.72 6.50 18.08
CA GLY A 4 -21.57 5.93 19.42
C GLY A 4 -21.98 4.46 19.50
N GLU A 5 -23.06 4.06 18.81
CA GLU A 5 -23.49 2.65 18.73
C GLU A 5 -22.49 1.80 17.94
N GLN A 6 -22.00 2.33 16.81
CA GLN A 6 -20.97 1.68 16.00
C GLN A 6 -19.66 1.49 16.78
N LEU A 7 -19.25 2.49 17.56
CA LEU A 7 -18.04 2.42 18.38
C LEU A 7 -18.18 1.29 19.41
N ARG A 8 -19.33 1.20 20.11
CA ARG A 8 -19.59 0.15 21.10
C ARG A 8 -19.67 -1.25 20.51
N SER A 9 -20.24 -1.41 19.31
CA SER A 9 -20.35 -2.73 18.66
C SER A 9 -19.04 -3.23 18.08
N SER A 10 -18.15 -2.33 17.68
CA SER A 10 -16.95 -2.68 16.91
C SER A 10 -15.65 -2.52 17.70
N LEU A 11 -15.67 -1.98 18.92
CA LEU A 11 -14.47 -1.86 19.75
C LEU A 11 -13.91 -3.22 20.18
N VAL A 12 -12.59 -3.25 20.39
CA VAL A 12 -11.92 -4.36 21.06
C VAL A 12 -12.21 -4.22 22.56
N LYS A 13 -12.83 -5.24 23.16
CA LYS A 13 -13.35 -5.16 24.54
C LYS A 13 -12.24 -4.89 25.56
N GLU A 14 -11.06 -5.45 25.34
CA GLU A 14 -9.89 -5.30 26.21
C GLU A 14 -9.40 -3.84 26.26
N TYR A 15 -9.61 -3.09 25.18
CA TYR A 15 -9.14 -1.70 25.07
C TYR A 15 -10.19 -0.67 25.44
N TYR A 16 -11.34 -1.11 25.98
CA TYR A 16 -12.54 -0.28 26.20
C TYR A 16 -12.23 1.07 26.86
N TRP A 17 -11.46 1.07 27.95
CA TRP A 17 -11.13 2.28 28.72
C TRP A 17 -10.20 3.26 27.99
N TYR A 18 -9.45 2.76 27.01
CA TYR A 18 -8.51 3.56 26.24
C TYR A 18 -9.14 4.18 24.99
N TYR A 19 -10.36 3.79 24.61
CA TYR A 19 -11.07 4.44 23.51
C TYR A 19 -11.51 5.87 23.87
N ILE A 20 -11.70 6.67 22.83
CA ILE A 20 -12.30 7.99 22.93
C ILE A 20 -13.68 7.91 23.61
N ALA A 21 -13.86 8.69 24.66
CA ALA A 21 -15.11 8.85 25.38
C ALA A 21 -16.11 9.69 24.56
N TYR A 22 -16.53 9.16 23.41
CA TYR A 22 -17.32 9.90 22.42
C TYR A 22 -18.66 10.38 22.97
N ASP A 23 -19.31 9.57 23.82
CA ASP A 23 -20.58 9.94 24.43
C ASP A 23 -20.39 11.04 25.48
N ASP A 24 -19.34 11.00 26.28
CA ASP A 24 -19.03 12.05 27.26
C ASP A 24 -18.68 13.37 26.57
N LEU A 25 -17.88 13.33 25.49
CA LEU A 25 -17.61 14.50 24.66
C LEU A 25 -18.88 15.05 24.00
N LYS A 26 -19.81 14.18 23.62
CA LYS A 26 -21.09 14.57 23.04
C LYS A 26 -22.02 15.20 24.09
N GLU A 27 -21.97 14.74 25.33
CA GLU A 27 -22.67 15.38 26.45
C GLU A 27 -22.01 16.73 26.80
N ALA A 28 -20.68 16.83 26.74
CA ALA A 28 -19.96 18.09 26.96
C ALA A 28 -20.30 19.18 25.92
N LEU A 29 -20.76 18.81 24.72
CA LEU A 29 -21.26 19.76 23.71
C LEU A 29 -22.65 20.35 24.03
N LYS A 30 -23.32 19.87 25.07
CA LYS A 30 -24.66 20.32 25.45
C LYS A 30 -24.57 21.46 26.46
N THR A 31 -24.80 22.70 26.03
CA THR A 31 -24.87 23.87 26.91
C THR A 31 -26.15 23.89 27.76
N ASP A 32 -26.12 24.52 28.93
CA ASP A 32 -27.29 24.64 29.79
C ASP A 32 -28.49 25.27 29.08
N TYR A 33 -29.69 24.94 29.54
CA TYR A 33 -30.90 25.57 29.05
C TYR A 33 -30.98 27.04 29.53
N GLU A 34 -31.48 27.93 28.66
CA GLU A 34 -31.76 29.33 28.99
C GLU A 34 -32.88 29.43 30.05
N THR A 35 -33.83 28.48 30.02
CA THR A 35 -34.89 28.32 31.02
C THR A 35 -35.01 26.85 31.44
N ALA A 36 -35.43 26.58 32.67
CA ALA A 36 -35.57 25.20 33.14
C ALA A 36 -36.63 24.44 32.30
N PRO A 37 -36.39 23.17 31.92
CA PRO A 37 -37.39 22.36 31.23
C PRO A 37 -38.67 22.23 32.06
N THR A 38 -39.82 22.56 31.49
CA THR A 38 -41.14 22.37 32.12
C THR A 38 -41.93 21.29 31.40
N PRO A 39 -42.96 20.69 32.02
CA PRO A 39 -43.82 19.69 31.35
C PRO A 39 -44.45 20.20 30.05
N GLN A 40 -44.66 21.53 29.93
CA GLN A 40 -45.19 22.19 28.74
C GLN A 40 -44.11 22.55 27.70
N ASN A 41 -42.85 22.68 28.11
CA ASN A 41 -41.70 22.90 27.21
C ASN A 41 -40.50 22.04 27.65
N PRO A 42 -40.44 20.77 27.21
CA PRO A 42 -39.38 19.86 27.62
C PRO A 42 -38.02 20.16 26.99
N ASN A 43 -37.95 21.02 25.96
CA ASN A 43 -36.70 21.39 25.28
C ASN A 43 -36.60 22.90 25.05
N PRO A 44 -36.37 23.69 26.12
CA PRO A 44 -36.10 25.12 25.99
C PRO A 44 -34.83 25.39 25.17
N LYS A 45 -34.66 26.64 24.71
CA LYS A 45 -33.44 27.06 24.01
C LYS A 45 -32.24 26.90 24.95
N ARG A 46 -31.09 26.52 24.40
CA ARG A 46 -29.84 26.38 25.16
C ARG A 46 -29.02 27.66 25.04
N LYS A 47 -28.27 27.97 26.10
CA LYS A 47 -27.36 29.11 26.15
C LYS A 47 -26.36 29.04 24.98
N PRO A 48 -25.96 30.18 24.40
CA PRO A 48 -24.96 30.21 23.35
C PRO A 48 -23.63 29.68 23.85
N TRP A 49 -22.87 29.05 22.96
CA TRP A 49 -21.54 28.52 23.25
C TRP A 49 -20.59 29.66 23.64
N SER A 50 -19.99 29.57 24.82
CA SER A 50 -19.09 30.60 25.37
C SER A 50 -17.60 30.26 25.19
N GLU A 51 -16.73 31.23 25.42
CA GLU A 51 -15.28 30.98 25.46
C GLU A 51 -14.86 30.01 26.56
N GLU A 52 -15.58 29.99 27.70
CA GLU A 52 -15.31 29.06 28.79
C GLU A 52 -15.70 27.63 28.40
N ASP A 53 -16.82 27.45 27.69
CA ASP A 53 -17.23 26.16 27.13
C ASP A 53 -16.22 25.65 26.11
N GLU A 54 -15.71 26.53 25.24
CA GLU A 54 -14.67 26.20 24.26
C GLU A 54 -13.39 25.72 24.97
N LYS A 55 -12.89 26.47 25.96
CA LYS A 55 -11.70 26.09 26.74
C LYS A 55 -11.88 24.73 27.42
N ARG A 56 -13.04 24.50 28.04
CA ARG A 56 -13.37 23.24 28.70
C ARG A 56 -13.43 22.08 27.71
N PHE A 57 -14.09 22.26 26.57
CA PHE A 57 -14.24 21.22 25.55
C PHE A 57 -12.90 20.87 24.90
N VAL A 58 -12.08 21.88 24.60
CA VAL A 58 -10.72 21.68 24.06
C VAL A 58 -9.84 20.94 25.06
N ALA A 59 -9.90 21.26 26.36
CA ALA A 59 -9.14 20.55 27.38
C ALA A 59 -9.56 19.07 27.49
N LEU A 60 -10.86 18.77 27.41
CA LEU A 60 -11.35 17.39 27.36
C LEU A 60 -10.86 16.64 26.11
N LEU A 61 -10.92 17.28 24.94
CA LEU A 61 -10.40 16.69 23.70
C LEU A 61 -8.90 16.43 23.75
N GLU A 62 -8.12 17.32 24.37
CA GLU A 62 -6.68 17.12 24.56
C GLU A 62 -6.38 15.96 25.50
N SER A 63 -7.10 15.85 26.62
CA SER A 63 -6.98 14.73 27.55
C SER A 63 -7.29 13.40 26.86
N GLU A 64 -8.36 13.36 26.06
CA GLU A 64 -8.72 12.17 25.30
C GLU A 64 -7.69 11.84 24.21
N LEU A 65 -7.14 12.85 23.53
CA LEU A 65 -6.08 12.67 22.55
C LEU A 65 -4.81 12.11 23.20
N ASP A 66 -4.42 12.64 24.36
CA ASP A 66 -3.25 12.18 25.10
C ASP A 66 -3.41 10.73 25.55
N LYS A 67 -4.57 10.38 26.12
CA LYS A 67 -4.94 9.01 26.49
C LYS A 67 -4.80 8.05 25.31
N VAL A 68 -5.44 8.36 24.18
CA VAL A 68 -5.41 7.51 22.98
C VAL A 68 -3.99 7.37 22.42
N SER A 69 -3.26 8.48 22.32
CA SER A 69 -1.89 8.47 21.78
C SER A 69 -0.91 7.70 22.66
N THR A 70 -1.06 7.80 23.99
CA THR A 70 -0.20 7.11 24.96
C THR A 70 -0.44 5.61 24.91
N PHE A 71 -1.71 5.18 24.92
CA PHE A 71 -2.04 3.77 24.83
C PHE A 71 -1.56 3.15 23.51
N GLN A 72 -1.80 3.85 22.39
CA GLN A 72 -1.35 3.41 21.07
C GLN A 72 0.18 3.22 21.04
N LYS A 73 0.93 4.17 21.60
CA LYS A 73 2.40 4.08 21.68
C LYS A 73 2.86 2.90 22.53
N VAL A 74 2.28 2.71 23.72
CA VAL A 74 2.62 1.59 24.61
C VAL A 74 2.36 0.24 23.93
N LYS A 75 1.22 0.08 23.26
CA LYS A 75 0.89 -1.14 22.53
C LYS A 75 1.75 -1.35 21.29
N SER A 76 2.10 -0.29 20.56
CA SER A 76 3.03 -0.37 19.43
C SER A 76 4.42 -0.84 19.91
N ASP A 77 4.93 -0.28 21.00
CA ASP A 77 6.21 -0.69 21.60
C ASP A 77 6.19 -2.14 22.11
N GLU A 78 5.06 -2.60 22.68
CA GLU A 78 4.85 -3.99 23.09
C GLU A 78 4.94 -4.95 21.89
N ILE A 79 4.21 -4.66 20.81
CA ILE A 79 4.24 -5.44 19.57
C ILE A 79 5.66 -5.48 18.99
N VAL A 80 6.38 -4.36 18.97
CA VAL A 80 7.76 -4.30 18.48
C VAL A 80 8.67 -5.21 19.32
N ARG A 81 8.49 -5.27 20.63
CA ARG A 81 9.25 -6.18 21.51
C ARG A 81 8.89 -7.64 21.25
N ARG A 82 7.60 -7.96 21.09
CA ARG A 82 7.14 -9.32 20.75
C ARG A 82 7.72 -9.78 19.42
N ILE A 83 7.67 -8.95 18.38
CA ILE A 83 8.26 -9.26 17.06
C ILE A 83 9.76 -9.56 17.19
N LYS A 84 10.51 -8.73 17.93
CA LYS A 84 11.95 -8.95 18.14
C LYS A 84 12.25 -10.23 18.90
N ALA A 85 11.45 -10.56 19.92
CA ALA A 85 11.60 -11.78 20.68
C ALA A 85 11.35 -13.01 19.80
N SER A 86 10.24 -13.02 19.04
CA SER A 86 9.93 -14.10 18.11
C SER A 86 10.96 -14.20 16.98
N GLU A 87 11.53 -13.08 16.51
CA GLU A 87 12.62 -13.10 15.52
C GLU A 87 13.85 -13.83 16.05
N LEU A 88 14.24 -13.58 17.30
CA LEU A 88 15.37 -14.30 17.93
C LEU A 88 15.07 -15.79 18.08
N GLU A 89 13.87 -16.12 18.54
CA GLU A 89 13.46 -17.51 18.78
C GLU A 89 13.35 -18.33 17.49
N VAL A 90 12.72 -17.77 16.46
CA VAL A 90 12.63 -18.41 15.14
C VAL A 90 14.03 -18.63 14.55
N ASN A 91 14.92 -17.65 14.65
CA ASN A 91 16.29 -17.78 14.14
C ASN A 91 17.11 -18.83 14.91
N ASP A 92 16.94 -18.94 16.23
CA ASP A 92 17.57 -19.97 17.06
C ASP A 92 17.09 -21.37 16.66
N VAL A 93 15.77 -21.56 16.57
CA VAL A 93 15.16 -22.83 16.17
C VAL A 93 15.61 -23.25 14.77
N VAL A 94 15.61 -22.34 13.80
CA VAL A 94 16.10 -22.62 12.45
C VAL A 94 17.59 -22.98 12.45
N SER A 95 18.41 -22.23 13.19
CA SER A 95 19.86 -22.51 13.27
C SER A 95 20.16 -23.88 13.89
N ARG A 96 19.39 -24.29 14.92
CA ARG A 96 19.49 -25.64 15.51
C ARG A 96 19.07 -26.74 14.53
N LEU A 97 18.05 -26.49 13.72
CA LEU A 97 17.62 -27.43 12.67
C LEU A 97 18.71 -27.59 11.60
N ASP A 98 19.32 -26.51 11.14
CA ASP A 98 20.40 -26.55 10.14
C ASP A 98 21.64 -27.29 10.65
N GLN A 99 22.00 -27.12 11.93
CA GLN A 99 23.11 -27.84 12.57
C GLN A 99 22.84 -29.34 12.74
N THR A 100 21.57 -29.75 12.86
CA THR A 100 21.17 -31.14 13.07
C THR A 100 20.80 -31.88 11.78
N GLY A 101 20.51 -31.17 10.69
CA GLY A 101 20.11 -31.71 9.39
C GLY A 101 21.13 -32.60 8.67
N GLY A 102 22.32 -32.80 9.24
CA GLY A 102 23.36 -33.74 8.75
C GLY A 102 23.57 -34.98 9.61
N GLN A 103 22.86 -35.14 10.73
CA GLN A 103 23.05 -36.26 11.66
C GLN A 103 21.99 -37.38 11.51
N PRO A 104 22.34 -38.65 11.74
CA PRO A 104 21.37 -39.76 11.70
C PRO A 104 20.25 -39.56 12.74
N ALA A 105 19.02 -39.95 12.39
CA ALA A 105 17.78 -39.66 13.14
C ALA A 105 17.79 -40.04 14.63
N GLY A 106 18.62 -41.01 15.03
CA GLY A 106 18.81 -41.39 16.44
C GLY A 106 19.63 -40.38 17.27
N ALA A 107 20.56 -39.65 16.65
CA ALA A 107 21.38 -38.62 17.30
C ALA A 107 20.68 -37.26 17.38
N ALA A 108 19.79 -36.95 16.43
CA ALA A 108 19.00 -35.71 16.40
C ALA A 108 18.06 -35.56 17.63
N ARG A 109 17.49 -36.66 18.12
CA ARG A 109 16.67 -36.65 19.36
C ARG A 109 17.50 -36.46 20.63
N ALA A 110 18.77 -36.86 20.62
CA ALA A 110 19.68 -36.69 21.75
C ALA A 110 20.33 -35.29 21.80
N SER A 111 20.37 -34.58 20.66
CA SER A 111 20.96 -33.24 20.53
C SER A 111 19.98 -32.08 20.72
N GLY A 112 18.70 -32.35 21.03
CA GLY A 112 17.68 -31.32 21.20
C GLY A 112 17.26 -30.66 19.87
N ALA A 113 17.25 -31.43 18.77
CA ALA A 113 16.78 -30.95 17.48
C ALA A 113 15.31 -30.45 17.60
N PRO A 114 14.99 -29.30 16.98
CA PRO A 114 13.63 -28.78 16.99
C PRO A 114 12.65 -29.76 16.38
N THR A 115 11.53 -29.95 17.07
CA THR A 115 10.42 -30.81 16.68
C THR A 115 9.36 -30.02 15.91
N ASP A 116 8.47 -30.74 15.22
CA ASP A 116 7.31 -30.13 14.57
C ASP A 116 6.41 -29.38 15.57
N ALA A 117 6.38 -29.79 16.83
CA ALA A 117 5.67 -29.09 17.90
C ALA A 117 6.27 -27.71 18.18
N ASP A 118 7.60 -27.57 18.13
CA ASP A 118 8.26 -26.28 18.34
C ASP A 118 7.90 -25.27 17.24
N PHE A 119 7.82 -25.72 15.98
CA PHE A 119 7.36 -24.87 14.88
C PHE A 119 5.87 -24.50 14.98
N LEU A 120 5.03 -25.40 15.50
CA LEU A 120 3.61 -25.09 15.74
C LEU A 120 3.43 -24.03 16.83
N LEU A 121 4.22 -24.10 17.90
CA LEU A 121 4.21 -23.07 18.96
C LEU A 121 4.64 -21.71 18.40
N LEU A 122 5.71 -21.66 17.61
CA LEU A 122 6.15 -20.44 16.94
C LEU A 122 5.08 -19.88 15.97
N GLU A 123 4.35 -20.74 15.27
CA GLU A 123 3.26 -20.32 14.39
C GLU A 123 2.07 -19.73 15.18
N GLU A 124 1.75 -20.31 16.35
CA GLU A 124 0.73 -19.80 17.28
C GLU A 124 1.14 -18.43 17.83
N ASP A 125 2.38 -18.29 18.32
CA ASP A 125 2.90 -17.02 18.83
C ASP A 125 2.90 -15.91 17.78
N LEU A 126 3.32 -16.23 16.54
CA LEU A 126 3.24 -15.28 15.43
C LEU A 126 1.80 -14.93 15.07
N SER A 127 0.86 -15.88 15.18
CA SER A 127 -0.56 -15.65 14.95
C SER A 127 -1.18 -14.72 15.98
N ASP A 128 -0.75 -14.81 17.23
CA ASP A 128 -1.16 -13.90 18.29
C ASP A 128 -0.61 -12.50 18.08
N ILE A 129 0.65 -12.36 17.66
CA ILE A 129 1.21 -11.04 17.31
C ILE A 129 0.46 -10.43 16.11
N ILE A 130 0.06 -11.24 15.13
CA ILE A 130 -0.77 -10.80 14.00
C ILE A 130 -2.13 -10.27 14.51
N ALA A 131 -2.75 -10.94 15.48
CA ALA A 131 -4.00 -10.49 16.10
C ALA A 131 -3.82 -9.15 16.84
N ASP A 132 -2.72 -8.98 17.58
CA ASP A 132 -2.40 -7.71 18.24
C ASP A 132 -2.25 -6.55 17.24
N VAL A 133 -1.54 -6.79 16.12
CA VAL A 133 -1.36 -5.80 15.06
C VAL A 133 -2.71 -5.43 14.44
N HIS A 134 -3.57 -6.41 14.20
CA HIS A 134 -4.93 -6.17 13.71
C HIS A 134 -5.72 -5.28 14.68
N ASP A 135 -5.71 -5.62 15.96
CA ASP A 135 -6.49 -4.93 16.98
C ASP A 135 -5.97 -3.52 17.25
N LEU A 136 -4.65 -3.30 17.21
CA LEU A 136 -4.05 -1.96 17.30
C LEU A 136 -4.41 -1.09 16.09
N ALA A 137 -4.37 -1.64 14.87
CA ALA A 137 -4.76 -0.91 13.66
C ALA A 137 -6.25 -0.51 13.71
N LYS A 138 -7.11 -1.43 14.15
CA LYS A 138 -8.54 -1.20 14.35
C LYS A 138 -8.80 -0.14 15.43
N TYR A 139 -8.10 -0.22 16.57
CA TYR A 139 -8.16 0.77 17.64
C TYR A 139 -7.79 2.17 17.13
N THR A 140 -6.65 2.30 16.47
CA THR A 140 -6.14 3.56 15.92
C THR A 140 -7.14 4.21 14.98
N LYS A 141 -7.70 3.43 14.06
CA LYS A 141 -8.65 3.91 13.06
C LYS A 141 -10.00 4.34 13.63
N LEU A 142 -10.56 3.56 14.56
CA LEU A 142 -11.82 3.89 15.23
C LEU A 142 -11.69 5.20 16.03
N ASN A 143 -10.59 5.37 16.77
CA ASN A 143 -10.35 6.60 17.53
C ASN A 143 -10.14 7.81 16.63
N TYR A 144 -9.34 7.68 15.56
CA TYR A 144 -9.15 8.77 14.59
C TYR A 144 -10.49 9.22 13.97
N THR A 145 -11.34 8.25 13.59
CA THR A 145 -12.69 8.53 13.09
C THR A 145 -13.56 9.20 14.16
N GLY A 146 -13.42 8.80 15.42
CA GLY A 146 -14.11 9.40 16.55
C GLY A 146 -13.76 10.87 16.75
N PHE A 147 -12.48 11.22 16.73
CA PHE A 147 -12.02 12.62 16.76
C PHE A 147 -12.58 13.42 15.58
N GLN A 148 -12.48 12.91 14.36
CA GLN A 148 -13.03 13.62 13.20
C GLN A 148 -14.54 13.86 13.32
N LYS A 149 -15.29 12.86 13.79
CA LYS A 149 -16.76 12.96 13.94
C LYS A 149 -17.16 13.90 15.06
N ILE A 150 -16.46 13.92 16.20
CA ILE A 150 -16.80 14.83 17.30
C ILE A 150 -16.45 16.28 16.96
N ILE A 151 -15.32 16.52 16.29
CA ILE A 151 -14.93 17.86 15.80
C ILE A 151 -15.94 18.36 14.76
N LYS A 152 -16.32 17.51 13.80
CA LYS A 152 -17.37 17.88 12.82
C LYS A 152 -18.69 18.22 13.51
N LYS A 153 -19.01 17.53 14.61
CA LYS A 153 -20.22 17.76 15.37
C LYS A 153 -20.16 19.08 16.15
N HIS A 154 -19.02 19.35 16.80
CA HIS A 154 -18.70 20.61 17.45
C HIS A 154 -18.92 21.78 16.49
N ASP A 155 -18.19 21.82 15.37
CA ASP A 155 -18.26 22.94 14.40
C ASP A 155 -19.68 23.17 13.87
N LYS A 156 -20.47 22.10 13.71
CA LYS A 156 -21.86 22.20 13.25
C LYS A 156 -22.79 22.82 14.31
N GLN A 157 -22.61 22.45 15.58
CA GLN A 157 -23.47 22.85 16.71
C GLN A 157 -23.11 24.22 17.27
N THR A 158 -21.82 24.49 17.47
CA THR A 158 -21.34 25.72 18.12
C THR A 158 -21.17 26.87 17.12
N LYS A 159 -20.92 26.56 15.83
CA LYS A 159 -20.49 27.50 14.78
C LYS A 159 -19.07 28.05 14.94
N TRP A 160 -18.32 27.54 15.91
CA TRP A 160 -16.90 27.83 16.09
C TRP A 160 -16.06 26.82 15.29
N TYR A 161 -14.96 27.28 14.70
CA TYR A 161 -14.14 26.45 13.80
C TYR A 161 -12.97 25.80 14.54
N LEU A 162 -13.16 24.58 15.03
CA LEU A 162 -12.10 23.82 15.73
C LEU A 162 -11.30 22.92 14.79
N LYS A 163 -11.87 22.53 13.65
CA LYS A 163 -11.24 21.60 12.69
C LYS A 163 -9.80 21.96 12.27
N PRO A 164 -9.46 23.20 11.83
CA PRO A 164 -8.09 23.50 11.40
C PRO A 164 -7.10 23.47 12.56
N VAL A 165 -7.49 23.97 13.74
CA VAL A 165 -6.64 24.00 14.95
C VAL A 165 -6.33 22.58 15.41
N PHE A 166 -7.37 21.73 15.50
CA PHE A 166 -7.19 20.36 15.98
C PHE A 166 -6.54 19.45 14.93
N ALA A 167 -6.67 19.74 13.63
CA ALA A 167 -5.91 19.04 12.60
C ALA A 167 -4.40 19.19 12.80
N THR A 168 -3.94 20.38 13.19
CA THR A 168 -2.53 20.62 13.55
C THR A 168 -2.12 19.80 14.78
N ARG A 169 -2.99 19.71 15.79
CA ARG A 169 -2.73 18.90 17.00
C ARG A 169 -2.69 17.39 16.72
N LEU A 170 -3.60 16.88 15.90
CA LEU A 170 -3.57 15.49 15.42
C LEU A 170 -2.28 15.21 14.65
N LYS A 171 -1.82 16.14 13.80
CA LYS A 171 -0.54 15.98 13.10
C LYS A 171 0.66 16.00 14.05
N ALA A 172 0.61 16.76 15.15
CA ALA A 172 1.67 16.81 16.15
C ALA A 172 1.77 15.52 16.99
N LYS A 173 0.65 14.81 17.19
CA LYS A 173 0.60 13.48 17.84
C LYS A 173 0.04 12.43 16.87
N PRO A 174 0.83 11.99 15.88
CA PRO A 174 0.32 11.19 14.76
C PRO A 174 0.19 9.70 15.12
N PHE A 175 -0.62 9.36 16.13
CA PHE A 175 -0.92 7.97 16.50
C PHE A 175 -1.54 7.15 15.34
N PHE A 176 -2.01 7.84 14.29
CA PHE A 176 -2.58 7.25 13.08
C PHE A 176 -1.59 7.02 11.93
N LYS A 177 -0.33 7.44 12.06
CA LYS A 177 0.70 7.30 11.02
C LYS A 177 1.64 6.10 11.23
N ASP A 178 1.28 5.17 12.11
CA ASP A 178 2.16 4.04 12.39
C ASP A 178 2.38 3.18 11.14
N ASN A 179 3.64 2.78 10.95
CA ASN A 179 4.10 2.01 9.81
C ASN A 179 3.78 0.52 10.00
N TYR A 180 2.49 0.19 10.00
CA TYR A 180 2.02 -1.20 10.07
C TYR A 180 2.57 -2.04 8.91
N ASP A 181 2.86 -1.43 7.77
CA ASP A 181 3.42 -2.13 6.62
C ASP A 181 4.81 -2.70 6.91
N ALA A 182 5.64 -2.01 7.69
CA ALA A 182 6.91 -2.56 8.16
C ALA A 182 6.71 -3.78 9.07
N PHE A 183 5.71 -3.76 9.95
CA PHE A 183 5.38 -4.91 10.80
C PHE A 183 4.87 -6.09 9.96
N VAL A 184 3.99 -5.84 8.99
CA VAL A 184 3.47 -6.86 8.07
C VAL A 184 4.60 -7.52 7.28
N VAL A 185 5.57 -6.75 6.78
CA VAL A 185 6.73 -7.29 6.05
C VAL A 185 7.59 -8.16 6.97
N LYS A 186 7.88 -7.71 8.20
CA LYS A 186 8.68 -8.49 9.17
C LYS A 186 7.98 -9.78 9.57
N LEU A 187 6.72 -9.69 9.99
CA LEU A 187 5.89 -10.85 10.36
C LEU A 187 5.77 -11.84 9.21
N SER A 188 5.58 -11.34 7.97
CA SER A 188 5.51 -12.21 6.81
C SER A 188 6.80 -12.99 6.57
N LYS A 189 7.98 -12.41 6.82
CA LYS A 189 9.26 -13.14 6.71
C LYS A 189 9.38 -14.23 7.78
N LEU A 190 9.03 -13.91 9.02
CA LEU A 190 9.07 -14.86 10.13
C LEU A 190 8.09 -16.02 9.91
N TYR A 191 6.87 -15.72 9.50
CA TYR A 191 5.83 -16.73 9.24
C TYR A 191 6.24 -17.67 8.09
N ASP A 192 6.85 -17.12 7.03
CA ASP A 192 7.38 -17.94 5.93
C ASP A 192 8.51 -18.87 6.40
N LEU A 193 9.40 -18.37 7.24
CA LEU A 193 10.53 -19.11 7.78
C LEU A 193 10.09 -20.27 8.68
N VAL A 194 9.10 -20.03 9.55
CA VAL A 194 8.49 -21.06 10.41
C VAL A 194 7.79 -22.11 9.55
N ARG A 195 6.95 -21.68 8.60
CA ARG A 195 6.20 -22.58 7.71
C ARG A 195 7.11 -23.46 6.86
N THR A 196 8.22 -22.91 6.40
CA THR A 196 9.20 -23.63 5.57
C THR A 196 10.25 -24.36 6.40
N LYS A 197 10.18 -24.29 7.73
CA LYS A 197 11.16 -24.88 8.66
C LYS A 197 12.59 -24.57 8.25
N GLY A 198 12.89 -23.29 8.01
CA GLY A 198 14.24 -22.86 7.60
C GLY A 198 14.61 -23.13 6.14
N ASN A 199 13.76 -23.84 5.38
CA ASN A 199 14.02 -24.22 4.00
C ASN A 199 13.11 -23.45 3.02
N PRO A 200 13.34 -22.13 2.82
CA PRO A 200 12.50 -21.34 1.93
C PRO A 200 12.47 -21.99 0.54
N VAL A 201 11.28 -21.99 -0.07
CA VAL A 201 11.10 -22.60 -1.39
C VAL A 201 12.10 -21.99 -2.37
N LYS A 202 13.08 -22.78 -2.82
CA LYS A 202 14.09 -22.33 -3.78
C LYS A 202 13.45 -22.30 -5.16
N GLY A 203 13.13 -21.10 -5.63
CA GLY A 203 12.62 -20.87 -6.97
C GLY A 203 12.75 -19.40 -7.33
N ASP A 204 13.02 -19.11 -8.60
CA ASP A 204 13.15 -17.73 -9.06
C ASP A 204 11.78 -17.05 -9.00
N SER A 205 11.56 -16.16 -8.02
CA SER A 205 10.26 -15.50 -7.77
C SER A 205 9.73 -14.74 -8.99
N ALA A 206 10.65 -14.33 -9.89
CA ALA A 206 10.35 -13.69 -11.17
C ALA A 206 10.09 -14.68 -12.32
N ALA A 207 10.61 -15.92 -12.22
CA ALA A 207 10.32 -16.96 -13.17
C ALA A 207 8.91 -17.50 -12.89
N GLY A 208 7.93 -17.06 -13.69
CA GLY A 208 6.83 -17.95 -13.99
C GLY A 208 7.44 -19.17 -14.65
N GLY A 209 7.66 -20.23 -13.87
CA GLY A 209 8.23 -21.47 -14.38
C GLY A 209 7.48 -21.91 -15.64
N SER A 210 8.22 -22.47 -16.59
CA SER A 210 7.70 -23.05 -17.83
C SER A 210 6.90 -24.33 -17.56
N GLN A 211 5.88 -24.25 -16.70
CA GLN A 211 4.88 -25.30 -16.60
C GLN A 211 4.05 -25.27 -17.88
N GLN A 212 4.13 -26.36 -18.63
CA GLN A 212 3.35 -26.59 -19.84
C GLN A 212 1.86 -26.55 -19.48
N ASN A 213 1.08 -25.79 -20.27
CA ASN A 213 -0.39 -25.74 -20.27
C ASN A 213 -1.10 -25.48 -18.93
N PHE A 214 -0.94 -24.28 -18.36
CA PHE A 214 -1.86 -23.79 -17.31
C PHE A 214 -2.81 -22.69 -17.84
N ILE A 215 -4.04 -22.69 -17.33
CA ILE A 215 -5.01 -21.61 -17.57
C ILE A 215 -4.68 -20.49 -16.58
N ARG A 216 -4.44 -19.28 -17.10
CA ARG A 216 -4.21 -18.09 -16.29
C ARG A 216 -5.51 -17.31 -16.18
N GLU A 217 -6.01 -17.16 -14.96
CA GLU A 217 -7.12 -16.28 -14.65
C GLU A 217 -6.63 -15.05 -13.87
N THR A 218 -7.30 -13.91 -14.00
CA THR A 218 -6.94 -12.69 -13.26
C THR A 218 -8.19 -11.88 -12.95
N THR A 219 -8.55 -11.84 -11.67
CA THR A 219 -9.73 -11.13 -11.15
C THR A 219 -9.31 -9.93 -10.33
N LYS A 220 -10.09 -8.85 -10.37
CA LYS A 220 -9.84 -7.62 -9.59
C LYS A 220 -11.02 -7.37 -8.66
N TYR A 221 -10.72 -7.01 -7.42
CA TYR A 221 -11.69 -6.72 -6.38
C TYR A 221 -11.47 -5.31 -5.85
N TRP A 222 -12.56 -4.63 -5.50
CA TRP A 222 -12.49 -3.41 -4.70
C TRP A 222 -12.45 -3.78 -3.23
N VAL A 223 -11.50 -3.20 -2.49
CA VAL A 223 -11.37 -3.39 -1.05
C VAL A 223 -11.61 -2.05 -0.38
N HIS A 224 -12.55 -2.01 0.56
CA HIS A 224 -12.79 -0.80 1.33
C HIS A 224 -11.54 -0.46 2.16
N PRO A 225 -11.14 0.82 2.32
CA PRO A 225 -9.96 1.20 3.11
C PRO A 225 -9.97 0.71 4.56
N ASP A 226 -11.12 0.31 5.09
CA ASP A 226 -11.30 -0.26 6.43
C ASP A 226 -10.76 -1.69 6.53
N ASN A 227 -10.68 -2.41 5.42
CA ASN A 227 -10.34 -3.83 5.39
C ASN A 227 -8.91 -4.06 4.86
N ILE A 228 -8.14 -3.01 4.57
CA ILE A 228 -6.79 -3.14 3.99
C ILE A 228 -5.87 -3.93 4.93
N THR A 229 -5.73 -3.50 6.18
CA THR A 229 -4.83 -4.15 7.14
C THR A 229 -5.28 -5.58 7.44
N GLU A 230 -6.57 -5.78 7.72
CA GLU A 230 -7.15 -7.12 7.94
C GLU A 230 -6.86 -8.06 6.76
N LEU A 231 -7.09 -7.59 5.53
CA LEU A 231 -6.81 -8.38 4.33
C LEU A 231 -5.32 -8.72 4.18
N LYS A 232 -4.41 -7.77 4.43
CA LYS A 232 -2.96 -8.03 4.42
C LYS A 232 -2.60 -9.13 5.43
N LEU A 233 -3.16 -9.08 6.63
CA LEU A 233 -2.91 -10.03 7.72
C LEU A 233 -3.50 -11.43 7.44
N ILE A 234 -4.62 -11.52 6.72
CA ILE A 234 -5.16 -12.81 6.27
C ILE A 234 -4.28 -13.43 5.18
N ILE A 235 -3.91 -12.62 4.17
CA ILE A 235 -3.12 -13.13 3.03
C ILE A 235 -1.74 -13.60 3.49
N LEU A 236 -1.08 -12.87 4.40
CA LEU A 236 0.31 -13.18 4.80
C LEU A 236 0.45 -14.56 5.47
N LYS A 237 -0.62 -15.11 6.06
CA LYS A 237 -0.63 -16.48 6.62
C LYS A 237 -0.48 -17.54 5.53
N HIS A 238 -0.84 -17.22 4.29
CA HIS A 238 -0.82 -18.16 3.16
C HIS A 238 0.27 -17.84 2.14
N LEU A 239 0.52 -16.56 1.87
CA LEU A 239 1.45 -16.09 0.85
C LEU A 239 2.34 -15.00 1.43
N PRO A 240 3.68 -15.17 1.39
CA PRO A 240 4.57 -14.19 1.98
C PRO A 240 4.65 -12.94 1.10
N VAL A 241 4.91 -11.80 1.74
CA VAL A 241 5.16 -10.54 1.07
C VAL A 241 6.45 -10.65 0.27
N LEU A 242 6.36 -10.40 -1.02
CA LEU A 242 7.51 -10.36 -1.92
C LEU A 242 8.30 -9.07 -1.70
N VAL A 243 9.48 -9.20 -1.12
CA VAL A 243 10.43 -8.10 -0.93
C VAL A 243 11.45 -8.11 -2.07
N PHE A 244 11.48 -7.05 -2.88
CA PHE A 244 12.37 -6.97 -4.05
C PHE A 244 13.85 -6.91 -3.68
N ASN A 245 14.20 -6.25 -2.58
CA ASN A 245 15.57 -6.17 -2.08
C ASN A 245 15.62 -6.63 -0.62
N PRO A 246 16.01 -7.89 -0.33
CA PRO A 246 15.99 -8.42 1.03
C PRO A 246 17.10 -7.87 1.92
N THR A 247 18.13 -7.24 1.36
CA THR A 247 19.31 -6.75 2.11
C THR A 247 19.12 -5.35 2.71
N LYS A 248 18.06 -4.64 2.32
CA LYS A 248 17.71 -3.32 2.83
C LYS A 248 16.48 -3.43 3.72
N GLU A 249 16.40 -2.63 4.78
CA GLU A 249 15.15 -2.44 5.52
C GLU A 249 14.06 -1.86 4.62
N PHE A 250 12.82 -2.31 4.83
CA PHE A 250 11.68 -1.85 4.05
C PHE A 250 11.34 -0.40 4.37
N GLU A 251 11.25 0.43 3.33
CA GLU A 251 10.72 1.78 3.42
C GLU A 251 9.43 1.89 2.59
N GLU A 252 8.48 2.73 3.01
CA GLU A 252 7.18 2.89 2.35
C GLU A 252 7.31 3.28 0.86
N ARG A 253 8.32 4.09 0.53
CA ARG A 253 8.65 4.47 -0.85
C ARG A 253 9.01 3.26 -1.72
N ASP A 254 9.53 2.17 -1.16
CA ASP A 254 9.89 0.97 -1.94
C ASP A 254 8.64 0.28 -2.53
N ALA A 255 7.46 0.50 -1.94
CA ALA A 255 6.18 0.02 -2.45
C ALA A 255 5.57 0.93 -3.53
N ALA A 256 6.09 2.15 -3.71
CA ALA A 256 5.51 3.15 -4.62
C ALA A 256 5.67 2.74 -6.10
N ILE A 257 4.56 2.83 -6.85
CA ILE A 257 4.53 2.60 -8.29
C ILE A 257 3.82 3.76 -8.97
N SER A 258 4.55 4.45 -9.83
CA SER A 258 4.00 5.51 -10.67
C SER A 258 3.97 5.08 -12.12
N SER A 259 2.92 5.47 -12.85
CA SER A 259 2.80 5.21 -14.28
C SER A 259 2.15 6.39 -14.98
N ILE A 260 2.79 6.94 -16.01
CA ILE A 260 2.26 8.03 -16.84
C ILE A 260 1.76 7.43 -18.14
N TYR A 261 0.46 7.55 -18.40
CA TYR A 261 -0.18 7.11 -19.62
C TYR A 261 -0.17 8.21 -20.66
N TYR A 262 0.06 7.79 -21.90
CA TYR A 262 0.10 8.64 -23.06
C TYR A 262 -1.16 8.43 -23.90
N ASP A 263 -1.68 9.51 -24.48
CA ASP A 263 -2.75 9.49 -25.47
C ASP A 263 -2.66 10.76 -26.33
N ASN A 264 -3.48 10.83 -27.38
CA ASN A 264 -3.69 12.05 -28.15
C ASN A 264 -4.97 12.75 -27.64
N PRO A 265 -4.91 13.94 -27.04
CA PRO A 265 -6.07 14.63 -26.49
C PRO A 265 -7.09 15.11 -27.55
N ASP A 266 -6.71 15.17 -28.83
CA ASP A 266 -7.62 15.52 -29.92
C ASP A 266 -8.51 14.34 -30.33
N THR A 267 -8.00 13.11 -30.20
CA THR A 267 -8.68 11.90 -30.71
C THR A 267 -9.10 10.90 -29.63
N TRP A 268 -8.41 10.90 -28.50
CA TRP A 268 -8.55 9.92 -27.40
C TRP A 268 -8.48 8.47 -27.87
N GLU A 269 -7.71 8.21 -28.91
CA GLU A 269 -7.75 6.94 -29.63
C GLU A 269 -7.28 5.75 -28.78
N LEU A 270 -6.28 5.94 -27.90
CA LEU A 270 -5.81 4.86 -27.04
C LEU A 270 -6.83 4.62 -25.93
N TYR A 271 -7.35 5.66 -25.28
CA TYR A 271 -8.40 5.56 -24.29
C TYR A 271 -9.64 4.85 -24.84
N MET A 272 -10.16 5.31 -25.98
CA MET A 272 -11.37 4.77 -26.60
C MET A 272 -11.17 3.33 -27.06
N GLY A 273 -10.02 3.00 -27.66
CA GLY A 273 -9.70 1.62 -28.05
C GLY A 273 -9.64 0.68 -26.84
N ARG A 274 -9.02 1.12 -25.74
CA ARG A 274 -8.94 0.33 -24.50
C ARG A 274 -10.27 0.20 -23.78
N LEU A 275 -11.12 1.24 -23.80
CA LEU A 275 -12.45 1.23 -23.21
C LEU A 275 -13.38 0.27 -23.97
N LYS A 276 -13.37 0.35 -25.30
CA LYS A 276 -14.18 -0.50 -26.19
C LYS A 276 -13.59 -1.90 -26.38
N LYS A 277 -12.38 -2.15 -25.88
CA LYS A 277 -11.62 -3.40 -26.06
C LYS A 277 -11.47 -3.77 -27.54
N THR A 278 -11.20 -2.81 -28.41
CA THR A 278 -10.99 -3.14 -29.84
C THR A 278 -9.76 -4.03 -30.03
N GLU A 279 -9.83 -4.97 -30.97
CA GLU A 279 -8.69 -5.81 -31.33
C GLU A 279 -7.45 -4.96 -31.64
N GLY A 280 -6.31 -5.34 -31.06
CA GLY A 280 -5.05 -4.59 -31.20
C GLY A 280 -4.96 -3.29 -30.39
N ALA A 281 -5.94 -2.95 -29.54
CA ALA A 281 -5.90 -1.70 -28.77
C ALA A 281 -4.66 -1.60 -27.86
N GLU A 282 -3.85 -0.57 -28.12
CA GLU A 282 -2.61 -0.31 -27.39
C GLU A 282 -2.85 0.60 -26.17
N ALA A 283 -2.07 0.38 -25.12
CA ALA A 283 -1.89 1.33 -24.02
C ALA A 283 -0.39 1.51 -23.79
N ILE A 284 0.09 2.73 -23.94
CA ILE A 284 1.50 3.10 -23.76
C ILE A 284 1.65 3.87 -22.46
N ARG A 285 2.63 3.47 -21.64
CA ARG A 285 2.91 4.14 -20.38
C ARG A 285 4.38 4.10 -19.99
N LEU A 286 4.83 5.12 -19.29
CA LEU A 286 6.12 5.16 -18.63
C LEU A 286 5.96 4.83 -17.15
N ARG A 287 6.70 3.84 -16.65
CA ARG A 287 6.62 3.39 -15.26
C ARG A 287 7.96 3.49 -14.56
N TRP A 288 7.94 3.88 -13.29
CA TRP A 288 9.06 3.72 -12.36
C TRP A 288 8.58 3.09 -11.05
N TYR A 289 9.52 2.54 -10.29
CA TYR A 289 9.30 1.91 -8.99
C TYR A 289 10.14 2.67 -7.96
N GLY A 290 9.65 2.83 -6.74
CA GLY A 290 10.39 3.55 -5.72
C GLY A 290 10.23 5.08 -5.83
N GLY A 291 11.10 5.79 -5.11
CA GLY A 291 11.14 7.25 -5.09
C GLY A 291 11.68 7.92 -6.35
N MET A 292 11.82 9.25 -6.27
CA MET A 292 12.26 10.10 -7.38
C MET A 292 13.75 9.93 -7.72
N GLU A 293 14.53 9.36 -6.81
CA GLU A 293 15.92 8.97 -6.96
C GLU A 293 16.13 7.84 -7.99
N ASN A 294 15.07 7.11 -8.37
CA ASN A 294 15.20 6.02 -9.33
C ASN A 294 15.29 6.54 -10.77
N GLU A 295 16.50 6.49 -11.33
CA GLU A 295 16.76 6.87 -12.71
C GLU A 295 16.23 5.86 -13.76
N GLN A 296 15.87 4.65 -13.35
CA GLN A 296 15.44 3.61 -14.28
C GLN A 296 13.93 3.67 -14.55
N ILE A 297 13.59 3.88 -15.81
CA ILE A 297 12.23 3.99 -16.32
C ILE A 297 11.94 2.80 -17.21
N PHE A 298 10.76 2.21 -17.04
CA PHE A 298 10.24 1.18 -17.94
C PHE A 298 9.26 1.82 -18.92
N VAL A 299 9.60 1.76 -20.21
CA VAL A 299 8.67 2.08 -21.29
C VAL A 299 7.85 0.83 -21.54
N GLU A 300 6.55 0.87 -21.23
CA GLU A 300 5.66 -0.29 -21.31
C GLU A 300 4.58 -0.08 -22.39
N ARG A 301 4.30 -1.14 -23.15
CA ARG A 301 3.13 -1.24 -24.03
C ARG A 301 2.30 -2.45 -23.65
N LYS A 302 0.99 -2.26 -23.58
CA LYS A 302 0.01 -3.35 -23.54
C LYS A 302 -0.78 -3.36 -24.83
N THR A 303 -0.91 -4.52 -25.45
CA THR A 303 -1.72 -4.72 -26.66
C THR A 303 -2.87 -5.67 -26.31
N HIS A 304 -4.10 -5.22 -26.52
CA HIS A 304 -5.27 -6.07 -26.36
C HIS A 304 -5.38 -7.04 -27.52
N ARG A 305 -5.73 -8.28 -27.21
CA ARG A 305 -6.18 -9.31 -28.15
C ARG A 305 -7.54 -9.81 -27.68
N GLU A 306 -8.48 -9.89 -28.61
CA GLU A 306 -9.82 -10.43 -28.44
C GLU A 306 -9.78 -11.97 -28.38
N ASP A 307 -10.70 -12.56 -27.62
CA ASP A 307 -10.69 -13.99 -27.35
C ASP A 307 -10.88 -14.83 -28.63
N TRP A 308 -11.63 -14.31 -29.62
CA TRP A 308 -11.87 -14.99 -30.90
C TRP A 308 -10.61 -15.15 -31.76
N THR A 309 -9.56 -14.35 -31.51
CA THR A 309 -8.28 -14.48 -32.23
C THR A 309 -7.47 -15.70 -31.76
N GLY A 310 -7.79 -16.24 -30.58
CA GLY A 310 -6.97 -17.26 -29.93
C GLY A 310 -5.65 -16.73 -29.35
N GLU A 311 -5.31 -15.45 -29.57
CA GLU A 311 -4.11 -14.82 -29.02
C GLU A 311 -4.39 -14.19 -27.64
N LYS A 312 -3.39 -14.24 -26.75
CA LYS A 312 -3.48 -13.58 -25.44
C LYS A 312 -3.01 -12.14 -25.53
N SER A 313 -3.67 -11.24 -24.80
CA SER A 313 -3.21 -9.86 -24.65
C SER A 313 -1.76 -9.80 -24.13
N VAL A 314 -0.89 -9.07 -24.82
CA VAL A 314 0.56 -9.05 -24.54
C VAL A 314 0.95 -7.79 -23.77
N LYS A 315 1.85 -7.94 -22.79
CA LYS A 315 2.55 -6.83 -22.12
C LYS A 315 4.03 -6.92 -22.45
N ALA A 316 4.58 -5.89 -23.07
CA ALA A 316 6.00 -5.79 -23.38
C ALA A 316 6.59 -4.52 -22.76
N ARG A 317 7.88 -4.56 -22.42
CA ARG A 317 8.59 -3.40 -21.84
C ARG A 317 10.09 -3.49 -22.09
N PHE A 318 10.75 -2.33 -22.11
CA PHE A 318 12.21 -2.22 -22.05
C PHE A 318 12.63 -1.17 -21.01
N PRO A 319 13.80 -1.33 -20.37
CA PRO A 319 14.34 -0.33 -19.44
C PRO A 319 15.05 0.81 -20.18
N MET A 320 14.99 2.02 -19.64
CA MET A 320 15.65 3.22 -20.15
C MET A 320 16.02 4.15 -18.99
N LYS A 321 17.13 4.87 -19.10
CA LYS A 321 17.47 5.91 -18.11
C LYS A 321 16.63 7.16 -18.32
N GLU A 322 16.18 7.78 -17.22
CA GLU A 322 15.34 8.99 -17.22
C GLU A 322 15.87 10.08 -18.17
N LYS A 323 17.17 10.38 -18.12
CA LYS A 323 17.80 11.42 -18.95
C LYS A 323 17.63 11.23 -20.46
N HIS A 324 17.36 10.01 -20.93
CA HIS A 324 17.19 9.69 -22.35
C HIS A 324 15.73 9.73 -22.80
N VAL A 325 14.76 9.74 -21.88
CA VAL A 325 13.34 9.54 -22.22
C VAL A 325 12.80 10.68 -23.10
N ASN A 326 13.07 11.95 -22.77
CA ASN A 326 12.56 13.07 -23.57
C ASN A 326 13.15 13.07 -24.99
N ALA A 327 14.45 12.78 -25.11
CA ALA A 327 15.12 12.71 -26.41
C ALA A 327 14.61 11.53 -27.25
N TYR A 328 14.33 10.38 -26.62
CA TYR A 328 13.73 9.24 -27.26
C TYR A 328 12.31 9.53 -27.75
N LEU A 329 11.42 10.06 -26.90
CA LEU A 329 10.02 10.30 -27.30
C LEU A 329 9.87 11.38 -28.38
N SER A 330 10.79 12.35 -28.42
CA SER A 330 10.82 13.38 -29.46
C SER A 330 11.50 12.95 -30.77
N GLY A 331 12.06 11.74 -30.84
CA GLY A 331 12.79 11.24 -32.01
C GLY A 331 14.20 11.83 -32.18
N LYS A 332 14.67 12.69 -31.26
CA LYS A 332 16.03 13.26 -31.28
C LYS A 332 17.12 12.21 -31.01
N MET A 333 16.76 11.13 -30.31
CA MET A 333 17.64 10.01 -30.02
C MET A 333 17.19 8.77 -30.78
N THR A 334 18.11 8.14 -31.51
CA THR A 334 17.83 6.90 -32.26
C THR A 334 17.75 5.71 -31.33
N VAL A 335 16.98 4.69 -31.72
CA VAL A 335 16.79 3.47 -30.92
C VAL A 335 18.11 2.73 -30.74
N GLU A 336 18.93 2.68 -31.77
CA GLU A 336 20.23 2.00 -31.78
C GLU A 336 21.17 2.56 -30.71
N SER A 337 21.18 3.89 -30.55
CA SER A 337 22.02 4.58 -29.55
C SER A 337 21.63 4.25 -28.10
N ILE A 338 20.37 3.87 -27.85
CA ILE A 338 19.88 3.50 -26.51
C ILE A 338 20.45 2.15 -26.08
N PHE A 339 20.53 1.20 -27.01
CA PHE A 339 20.94 -0.18 -26.73
C PHE A 339 22.40 -0.48 -27.03
N GLU A 340 23.13 0.44 -27.68
CA GLU A 340 24.56 0.28 -27.99
C GLU A 340 25.41 -0.01 -26.74
N LYS A 341 25.16 0.71 -25.64
CA LYS A 341 25.85 0.48 -24.37
C LYS A 341 25.52 -0.92 -23.81
N LEU A 342 24.25 -1.33 -23.87
CA LEU A 342 23.81 -2.64 -23.38
C LEU A 342 24.42 -3.80 -24.18
N ARG A 343 24.59 -3.62 -25.50
CA ARG A 343 25.33 -4.57 -26.36
C ARG A 343 26.79 -4.68 -25.93
N LYS A 344 27.48 -3.55 -25.74
CA LYS A 344 28.89 -3.53 -25.30
C LYS A 344 29.12 -4.15 -23.92
N GLU A 345 28.15 -4.02 -23.01
CA GLU A 345 28.26 -4.59 -21.66
C GLU A 345 28.12 -6.12 -21.62
N GLY A 346 27.57 -6.78 -22.65
CA GLY A 346 27.48 -8.24 -22.75
C GLY A 346 26.61 -8.94 -21.69
N LYS A 347 25.87 -8.20 -20.86
CA LYS A 347 25.07 -8.73 -19.74
C LYS A 347 23.71 -9.31 -20.14
N LYS A 348 23.26 -9.10 -21.37
CA LYS A 348 21.94 -9.49 -21.90
C LYS A 348 22.10 -10.25 -23.20
N SER A 349 21.22 -11.21 -23.48
CA SER A 349 21.28 -11.99 -24.72
C SER A 349 20.97 -11.11 -25.93
N GLU A 350 21.59 -11.39 -27.07
CA GLU A 350 21.35 -10.63 -28.31
C GLU A 350 19.88 -10.64 -28.72
N LYS A 351 19.20 -11.78 -28.55
CA LYS A 351 17.76 -11.90 -28.79
C LYS A 351 16.95 -10.92 -27.94
N GLN A 352 17.25 -10.83 -26.64
CA GLN A 352 16.54 -9.91 -25.75
C GLN A 352 16.76 -8.45 -26.15
N ILE A 353 17.97 -8.10 -26.59
CA ILE A 353 18.27 -6.75 -27.07
C ILE A 353 17.51 -6.45 -28.37
N ALA A 354 17.48 -7.40 -29.31
CA ALA A 354 16.73 -7.26 -30.56
C ALA A 354 15.22 -7.09 -30.32
N ASP A 355 14.63 -7.87 -29.41
CA ASP A 355 13.22 -7.75 -29.02
C ASP A 355 12.93 -6.36 -28.41
N TRP A 356 13.85 -5.85 -27.58
CA TRP A 356 13.73 -4.50 -27.01
C TRP A 356 13.88 -3.39 -28.04
N GLU A 357 14.79 -3.53 -29.00
CA GLU A 357 14.97 -2.57 -30.10
C GLU A 357 13.73 -2.51 -30.98
N GLN A 358 13.16 -3.65 -31.35
CA GLN A 358 11.93 -3.69 -32.12
C GLN A 358 10.80 -2.97 -31.37
N LEU A 359 10.60 -3.30 -30.10
CA LEU A 359 9.57 -2.66 -29.28
C LEU A 359 9.80 -1.15 -29.15
N ALA A 360 11.05 -0.70 -28.99
CA ALA A 360 11.39 0.72 -28.93
C ALA A 360 11.10 1.45 -30.25
N ARG A 361 11.44 0.85 -31.41
CA ARG A 361 11.08 1.44 -32.71
C ARG A 361 9.57 1.59 -32.87
N GLU A 362 8.81 0.56 -32.53
CA GLU A 362 7.35 0.58 -32.62
C GLU A 362 6.72 1.65 -31.71
N ILE A 363 7.16 1.73 -30.45
CA ILE A 363 6.63 2.74 -29.51
C ILE A 363 7.02 4.15 -29.93
N GLN A 364 8.27 4.40 -30.33
CA GLN A 364 8.70 5.72 -30.79
C GLN A 364 7.90 6.16 -32.03
N TYR A 365 7.74 5.27 -33.00
CA TYR A 365 6.93 5.52 -34.19
C TYR A 365 5.49 5.90 -33.82
N ARG A 366 4.85 5.14 -32.91
CA ARG A 366 3.49 5.43 -32.43
C ARG A 366 3.40 6.79 -31.75
N VAL A 367 4.30 7.09 -30.81
CA VAL A 367 4.29 8.36 -30.08
C VAL A 367 4.38 9.55 -31.03
N ILE A 368 5.27 9.49 -32.02
CA ILE A 368 5.48 10.59 -32.97
C ILE A 368 4.31 10.70 -33.97
N THR A 369 3.97 9.61 -34.66
CA THR A 369 2.95 9.64 -35.73
C THR A 369 1.55 9.94 -35.22
N ARG A 370 1.22 9.46 -34.02
CA ARG A 370 -0.08 9.68 -33.38
C ARG A 370 -0.10 10.90 -32.47
N LYS A 371 1.01 11.64 -32.36
CA LYS A 371 1.14 12.85 -31.52
C LYS A 371 0.75 12.59 -30.05
N LEU A 372 1.21 11.47 -29.49
CA LEU A 372 0.86 11.09 -28.12
C LEU A 372 1.62 11.96 -27.12
N VAL A 373 0.91 12.45 -26.11
CA VAL A 373 1.47 13.27 -25.01
C VAL A 373 1.11 12.67 -23.66
N PRO A 374 1.80 13.04 -22.56
CA PRO A 374 1.38 12.67 -21.22
C PRO A 374 -0.05 13.16 -20.92
N VAL A 375 -0.91 12.28 -20.42
CA VAL A 375 -2.31 12.63 -20.12
C VAL A 375 -2.66 12.41 -18.66
N THR A 376 -2.39 11.21 -18.13
CA THR A 376 -2.75 10.85 -16.76
C THR A 376 -1.64 10.07 -16.08
N ARG A 377 -1.27 10.50 -14.87
CA ARG A 377 -0.42 9.76 -13.96
C ARG A 377 -1.30 8.95 -13.03
N THR A 378 -1.01 7.66 -12.92
CA THR A 378 -1.53 6.79 -11.87
C THR A 378 -0.44 6.54 -10.84
N PHE A 379 -0.76 6.72 -9.56
CA PHE A 379 0.09 6.42 -8.42
C PHE A 379 -0.62 5.45 -7.48
N TYR A 380 0.12 4.52 -6.88
CA TYR A 380 -0.33 3.64 -5.80
C TYR A 380 0.86 2.99 -5.10
N HIS A 381 0.66 2.55 -3.85
CA HIS A 381 1.57 1.61 -3.19
C HIS A 381 1.14 0.17 -3.50
N ARG A 382 2.09 -0.73 -3.78
CA ARG A 382 1.80 -2.14 -4.05
C ARG A 382 2.47 -3.04 -3.02
N THR A 383 1.66 -3.89 -2.40
CA THR A 383 2.13 -5.08 -1.67
C THR A 383 1.86 -6.32 -2.52
N ALA A 384 2.90 -7.07 -2.85
CA ALA A 384 2.78 -8.33 -3.60
C ALA A 384 2.94 -9.52 -2.65
N PHE A 385 2.10 -10.53 -2.78
CA PHE A 385 2.10 -11.75 -1.98
C PHE A 385 2.25 -12.95 -2.91
N GLN A 386 3.34 -13.68 -2.76
CA GLN A 386 3.65 -14.82 -3.61
C GLN A 386 4.65 -15.75 -2.93
N LEU A 387 4.40 -17.04 -3.03
CA LEU A 387 5.37 -18.08 -2.70
C LEU A 387 6.49 -18.13 -3.77
N PRO A 388 7.77 -18.05 -3.39
CA PRO A 388 8.88 -18.24 -4.33
C PRO A 388 8.75 -19.59 -5.06
N GLY A 389 8.96 -19.62 -6.38
CA GLY A 389 8.82 -20.83 -7.18
C GLY A 389 7.39 -21.36 -7.40
N ASP A 390 6.36 -20.78 -6.76
CA ASP A 390 4.96 -21.18 -6.93
C ASP A 390 4.17 -20.11 -7.70
N ALA A 391 3.52 -20.53 -8.78
CA ALA A 391 2.70 -19.67 -9.62
C ALA A 391 1.19 -19.93 -9.51
N ARG A 392 0.75 -20.86 -8.64
CA ARG A 392 -0.66 -21.26 -8.49
C ARG A 392 -1.53 -20.10 -8.04
N VAL A 393 -1.08 -19.36 -7.02
CA VAL A 393 -1.79 -18.19 -6.49
C VAL A 393 -0.79 -17.06 -6.28
N ARG A 394 -1.13 -15.88 -6.83
CA ARG A 394 -0.37 -14.64 -6.65
C ARG A 394 -1.36 -13.52 -6.40
N ILE A 395 -1.16 -12.79 -5.30
CA ILE A 395 -2.04 -11.67 -4.93
C ILE A 395 -1.21 -10.40 -4.93
N SER A 396 -1.80 -9.30 -5.42
CA SER A 396 -1.23 -7.97 -5.26
C SER A 396 -2.32 -7.03 -4.77
N LEU A 397 -2.03 -6.27 -3.71
CA LEU A 397 -2.91 -5.25 -3.18
C LEU A 397 -2.34 -3.87 -3.51
N ASP A 398 -3.13 -3.06 -4.22
CA ASP A 398 -2.80 -1.68 -4.58
C ASP A 398 -3.58 -0.72 -3.67
N THR A 399 -2.86 0.12 -2.93
CA THR A 399 -3.41 1.09 -1.97
C THR A 399 -3.03 2.52 -2.38
N GLU A 400 -3.70 3.53 -1.79
CA GLU A 400 -3.48 4.96 -2.10
C GLU A 400 -3.62 5.30 -3.59
N LEU A 401 -4.49 4.56 -4.30
CA LEU A 401 -4.71 4.72 -5.73
C LEU A 401 -5.14 6.15 -6.06
N THR A 402 -4.29 6.87 -6.79
CA THR A 402 -4.48 8.27 -7.13
C THR A 402 -4.30 8.48 -8.64
N MET A 403 -5.17 9.27 -9.24
CA MET A 403 -5.05 9.71 -10.63
C MET A 403 -4.78 11.22 -10.66
N VAL A 404 -3.75 11.63 -11.39
CA VAL A 404 -3.31 13.02 -11.49
C VAL A 404 -3.24 13.42 -12.97
N ARG A 405 -3.76 14.60 -13.29
CA ARG A 405 -3.65 15.17 -14.65
C ARG A 405 -2.19 15.48 -14.98
N GLU A 406 -1.77 15.08 -16.17
CA GLU A 406 -0.50 15.41 -16.83
C GLU A 406 -0.72 16.15 -18.16
N ASP A 407 -1.95 16.15 -18.67
CA ASP A 407 -2.37 16.88 -19.87
C ASP A 407 -2.33 18.42 -19.66
N ASN A 408 -2.52 19.19 -20.74
CA ASN A 408 -2.58 20.66 -20.70
C ASN A 408 -3.93 21.19 -21.25
N LEU A 409 -5.02 20.44 -21.16
CA LEU A 409 -6.31 20.77 -21.80
C LEU A 409 -7.07 21.94 -21.17
N ASP A 410 -6.69 22.36 -19.96
CA ASP A 410 -7.27 23.49 -19.24
C ASP A 410 -6.34 24.71 -19.23
N ASP A 411 -5.51 24.85 -20.27
CA ASP A 411 -4.51 25.92 -20.45
C ASP A 411 -3.44 26.00 -19.36
N ARG A 412 -3.40 25.01 -18.45
CA ARG A 412 -2.34 24.90 -17.43
C ARG A 412 -1.23 23.99 -17.94
N ARG A 413 -0.06 24.56 -18.15
CA ARG A 413 1.16 23.81 -18.49
C ARG A 413 1.66 23.05 -17.25
N ARG A 414 1.51 21.73 -17.24
CA ARG A 414 1.92 20.86 -16.12
C ARG A 414 3.32 20.29 -16.29
N ALA A 415 3.53 19.48 -17.33
CA ALA A 415 4.79 18.78 -17.55
C ALA A 415 5.85 19.61 -18.29
N GLY A 416 5.51 20.81 -18.78
CA GLY A 416 6.46 21.61 -19.57
C GLY A 416 6.87 20.88 -20.85
N ASP A 417 8.18 20.82 -21.12
CA ASP A 417 8.80 19.99 -22.18
C ASP A 417 9.29 18.63 -21.63
N SER A 418 8.91 18.29 -20.40
CA SER A 418 9.28 17.06 -19.72
C SER A 418 8.23 15.97 -19.92
N ARG A 419 8.67 14.71 -19.81
CA ARG A 419 7.81 13.52 -19.74
C ARG A 419 6.88 13.45 -18.54
N ARG A 420 7.11 14.28 -17.51
CA ARG A 420 6.36 14.30 -16.24
C ARG A 420 6.40 15.68 -15.61
N ARG A 421 5.32 16.08 -14.93
CA ARG A 421 5.36 17.21 -14.00
C ARG A 421 6.35 16.96 -12.84
N MET A 422 7.04 18.02 -12.43
CA MET A 422 8.15 17.99 -11.46
C MET A 422 7.80 18.65 -10.12
N ASP A 423 6.58 19.19 -10.01
CA ASP A 423 6.03 19.84 -8.82
C ASP A 423 5.40 18.86 -7.82
N ILE A 424 5.41 17.56 -8.13
CA ILE A 424 4.96 16.48 -7.24
C ILE A 424 5.95 15.31 -7.26
N GLY A 425 6.24 14.76 -6.08
CA GLY A 425 7.11 13.61 -5.87
C GLY A 425 6.38 12.27 -6.00
N VAL A 426 6.62 11.41 -5.03
CA VAL A 426 5.94 10.10 -4.82
C VAL A 426 5.03 10.12 -3.59
N ASP A 427 4.83 11.30 -3.01
CA ASP A 427 4.15 11.58 -1.74
C ASP A 427 3.02 12.60 -1.89
#